data_AF-A0A4Q3CYZ6-F1
#
_entry.id   AF-A0A4Q3CYZ6-F1
#
_cell.length_a   1.000
_cell.length_b   1.000
_cell.length_c   1.000
_cell.angle_alpha   90.00
_cell.angle_beta   90.00
_cell.angle_gamma   90.00
#
_symmetry.space_group_name_H-M   'P 1'
#
loop_
_entity.id
_entity.type
_entity.pdbx_description
1 polymer ?
#
loop_
_entity_poly.entity_id
_entity_poly.type
_entity_poly.pdbx_seq_one_letter_code
_entity_poly.pdbx_strand_id
1 'polypeptide(L)'
;MNFKKFSLGLAALCLAFGLVISTSAFTKKDPILYQYTSNSSADVDILDIDNWEPVDGGSPGCGTAGSLVCRFYFEGDMNDFQNYLENPLTTAAHINSNAATKKQ
;
A
#
# COMPACT_ATOMS: atom_id res chain seq x y z
N MET A 1 34.09 27.70 34.41
CA MET A 1 32.81 27.48 33.70
C MET A 1 32.66 25.96 33.49
N ASN A 2 31.67 25.33 34.14
CA ASN A 2 31.55 23.86 34.24
C ASN A 2 30.94 23.24 32.96
N PHE A 3 31.78 22.93 31.97
CA PHE A 3 31.39 22.33 30.68
C PHE A 3 30.62 20.99 30.80
N LYS A 4 30.74 20.28 31.93
CA LYS A 4 30.07 18.99 32.16
C LYS A 4 28.54 19.08 32.22
N LYS A 5 27.97 20.25 32.54
CA LYS A 5 26.51 20.42 32.66
C LYS A 5 25.82 20.71 31.32
N PHE A 6 26.57 21.20 30.32
CA PHE A 6 26.01 21.58 29.01
C PHE A 6 25.86 20.37 28.07
N SER A 7 26.76 19.37 28.15
CA SER A 7 26.68 18.18 27.29
C SER A 7 25.53 17.23 27.67
N LEU A 8 25.17 17.17 28.95
CA LEU A 8 24.05 16.34 29.44
C LEU A 8 22.68 16.88 28.98
N GLY A 9 22.51 18.20 28.97
CA GLY A 9 21.29 18.83 28.46
C GLY A 9 21.13 18.65 26.96
N LEU A 10 22.22 18.78 26.19
CA LEU A 10 22.19 18.59 24.74
C LEU A 10 21.96 17.12 24.35
N ALA A 11 22.57 16.17 25.06
CA ALA A 11 22.35 14.75 24.83
C ALA A 11 20.90 14.34 25.13
N ALA A 12 20.31 14.85 26.22
CA ALA A 12 18.90 14.62 26.53
C ALA A 12 17.97 15.21 25.45
N LEU A 13 18.33 16.36 24.88
CA LEU A 13 17.59 17.01 23.81
C LEU A 13 17.65 16.20 22.51
N CYS A 14 18.83 15.73 22.10
CA CYS A 14 19.01 14.87 20.93
C CYS A 14 18.27 13.53 21.06
N LEU A 15 18.26 12.94 22.26
CA LEU A 15 17.50 11.72 22.53
C LEU A 15 15.99 11.96 22.47
N ALA A 16 15.51 13.08 23.03
CA ALA A 16 14.09 13.44 22.98
C ALA A 16 13.60 13.71 21.54
N PHE A 17 14.36 14.48 20.74
CA PHE A 17 14.01 14.72 19.34
C PHE A 17 14.21 13.49 18.46
N GLY A 18 15.21 12.66 18.73
CA GLY A 18 15.43 11.39 18.02
C GLY A 18 14.31 10.37 18.23
N LEU A 19 13.72 10.32 19.44
CA LEU A 19 12.60 9.43 19.77
C LEU A 19 11.26 9.86 19.16
N VAL A 20 11.04 11.16 18.95
CA VAL A 20 9.79 11.66 18.35
C VAL A 20 9.76 11.40 16.83
N ILE A 21 10.91 11.36 16.18
CA ILE A 21 11.01 11.07 14.73
C ILE A 21 10.81 9.57 14.46
N SER A 22 11.20 8.69 15.39
CA SER A 22 11.09 7.25 15.17
C SER A 22 9.67 6.71 15.28
N THR A 23 8.76 7.34 16.03
CA THR A 23 7.38 6.83 16.17
C THR A 23 6.46 7.17 14.99
N SER A 24 6.80 8.20 14.19
CA SER A 24 5.97 8.63 13.06
C SER A 24 6.11 7.75 11.81
N ALA A 25 7.20 6.97 11.70
CA ALA A 25 7.47 6.12 10.54
C ALA A 25 6.91 4.69 10.64
N PHE A 26 6.25 4.33 11.75
CA PHE A 26 5.76 2.96 12.02
C PHE A 26 4.25 2.88 12.31
N THR A 27 3.45 3.81 11.79
CA THR A 27 2.00 3.56 11.74
C THR A 27 1.73 2.56 10.62
N LYS A 28 1.55 1.28 10.97
CA LYS A 28 1.02 0.28 10.03
C LYS A 28 -0.32 0.78 9.51
N LYS A 29 -0.45 0.92 8.20
CA LYS A 29 -1.74 1.17 7.55
C LYS A 29 -2.49 -0.16 7.48
N ASP A 30 -3.77 -0.14 7.80
CA ASP A 30 -4.60 -1.34 7.62
C ASP A 30 -4.72 -1.64 6.11
N PRO A 31 -4.62 -2.92 5.71
CA PRO A 31 -4.76 -3.30 4.32
C PRO A 31 -6.18 -3.01 3.82
N ILE A 32 -6.27 -2.29 2.71
CA ILE A 32 -7.51 -2.01 1.99
C ILE A 32 -7.67 -3.06 0.90
N LEU A 33 -8.91 -3.53 0.70
CA LEU A 33 -9.26 -4.45 -0.36
C LEU A 33 -9.67 -3.66 -1.60
N TYR A 34 -8.93 -3.82 -2.69
CA TYR A 34 -9.25 -3.22 -3.98
C TYR A 34 -9.83 -4.28 -4.92
N GLN A 35 -10.82 -3.88 -5.71
CA GLN A 35 -11.45 -4.70 -6.74
C GLN A 35 -11.13 -4.16 -8.13
N TYR A 36 -10.74 -5.05 -9.03
CA TYR A 36 -10.48 -4.75 -10.42
C TYR A 36 -11.80 -4.75 -11.21
N THR A 37 -12.19 -3.60 -11.73
CA THR A 37 -13.53 -3.33 -12.30
C THR A 37 -13.57 -3.45 -13.83
N SER A 38 -12.41 -3.40 -14.48
CA SER A 38 -12.33 -3.49 -15.95
C SER A 38 -12.77 -4.86 -16.46
N ASN A 39 -13.44 -4.88 -17.61
CA ASN A 39 -13.77 -6.10 -18.33
C ASN A 39 -12.62 -6.61 -19.22
N SER A 40 -11.48 -5.94 -19.22
CA SER A 40 -10.33 -6.37 -19.99
C SER A 40 -9.75 -7.70 -19.52
N SER A 41 -9.15 -8.41 -20.48
CA SER A 41 -8.32 -9.59 -20.29
C SER A 41 -6.83 -9.31 -20.49
N ALA A 42 -6.44 -8.06 -20.72
CA ALA A 42 -5.04 -7.68 -20.90
C ALA A 42 -4.39 -7.39 -19.54
N ASP A 43 -3.20 -7.96 -19.33
CA ASP A 43 -2.44 -7.76 -18.09
C ASP A 43 -2.02 -6.30 -17.86
N VAL A 44 -1.80 -5.53 -18.93
CA VAL A 44 -1.39 -4.13 -18.83
C VAL A 44 -2.45 -3.26 -18.13
N ASP A 45 -3.72 -3.59 -18.30
CA ASP A 45 -4.83 -2.81 -17.74
C ASP A 45 -4.95 -2.96 -16.21
N ILE A 46 -4.31 -3.97 -15.63
CA ILE A 46 -4.20 -4.16 -14.17
C ILE A 46 -3.37 -3.03 -13.54
N LEU A 47 -2.43 -2.45 -14.29
CA LEU A 47 -1.56 -1.39 -13.79
C LEU A 47 -2.18 0.01 -13.92
N ASP A 48 -3.39 0.11 -14.47
CA ASP A 48 -4.13 1.35 -14.58
C ASP A 48 -5.04 1.50 -13.36
N ILE A 49 -4.81 2.56 -12.58
CA ILE A 49 -5.55 2.86 -11.34
C ILE A 49 -7.04 3.09 -11.59
N ASP A 50 -7.42 3.57 -12.78
CA ASP A 50 -8.82 3.84 -13.14
C ASP A 50 -9.66 2.54 -13.22
N ASN A 51 -9.00 1.39 -13.28
CA ASN A 51 -9.63 0.08 -13.28
C ASN A 51 -9.78 -0.53 -11.87
N TRP A 52 -9.56 0.26 -10.81
CA TRP A 52 -9.63 -0.21 -9.42
C TRP A 52 -10.55 0.63 -8.56
N GLU A 53 -11.27 -0.04 -7.66
CA GLU A 53 -12.10 0.61 -6.65
C GLU A 53 -11.88 -0.04 -5.28
N PRO A 54 -11.95 0.73 -4.17
CA PRO A 54 -11.92 0.14 -2.84
C PRO A 54 -13.28 -0.52 -2.54
N VAL A 55 -13.24 -1.75 -2.02
CA VAL A 55 -14.44 -2.50 -1.66
C VAL A 55 -14.32 -3.06 -0.25
N ASP A 56 -15.45 -3.48 0.31
CA ASP A 56 -15.47 -4.30 1.52
C ASP A 56 -15.49 -5.81 1.17
N GLY A 57 -15.26 -6.66 2.18
CA GLY A 57 -15.30 -8.12 1.99
C GLY A 57 -16.68 -8.66 1.60
N GLY A 58 -17.76 -7.92 1.88
CA GLY A 58 -19.15 -8.31 1.61
C GLY A 58 -19.63 -7.94 0.21
N SER A 59 -18.88 -7.09 -0.50
CA SER A 59 -19.21 -6.63 -1.85
C SER A 59 -19.30 -7.83 -2.81
N PRO A 60 -20.14 -7.77 -3.86
CA PRO A 60 -20.15 -8.79 -4.91
C PRO A 60 -18.77 -8.90 -5.58
N GLY A 61 -18.32 -10.12 -5.87
CA GLY A 61 -17.06 -10.34 -6.58
C GLY A 61 -17.12 -9.96 -8.06
N CYS A 62 -16.01 -10.15 -8.76
CA CYS A 62 -15.93 -9.86 -10.20
C CYS A 62 -16.73 -10.91 -10.97
N GLY A 63 -17.93 -10.55 -11.40
CA GLY A 63 -18.88 -11.42 -12.10
C GLY A 63 -18.50 -11.79 -13.54
N THR A 64 -17.24 -11.57 -13.93
CA THR A 64 -16.74 -11.88 -15.28
C THR A 64 -15.72 -13.01 -15.18
N ALA A 65 -15.85 -14.01 -16.05
CA ALA A 65 -14.90 -15.11 -16.16
C ALA A 65 -13.56 -14.68 -16.73
N GLY A 66 -12.48 -15.11 -16.08
CA GLY A 66 -11.13 -14.77 -16.49
C GLY A 66 -10.06 -15.25 -15.52
N SER A 67 -8.80 -15.19 -15.94
CA SER A 67 -7.65 -15.58 -15.13
C SER A 67 -7.01 -14.43 -14.35
N LEU A 68 -7.45 -13.20 -14.60
CA LEU A 68 -6.89 -12.00 -13.99
C LEU A 68 -7.32 -11.86 -12.53
N VAL A 69 -6.57 -11.04 -11.80
CA VAL A 69 -6.95 -10.56 -10.47
C VAL A 69 -8.37 -10.02 -10.48
N CYS A 70 -9.13 -10.40 -9.47
CA CYS A 70 -10.39 -9.78 -9.14
C CYS A 70 -10.23 -8.85 -7.94
N ARG A 71 -9.57 -9.34 -6.88
CA ARG A 71 -9.34 -8.54 -5.68
C ARG A 71 -7.90 -8.64 -5.21
N PHE A 72 -7.41 -7.56 -4.63
CA PHE A 72 -6.04 -7.41 -4.14
C PHE A 72 -6.03 -6.65 -2.82
N TYR A 73 -5.32 -7.17 -1.81
CA TYR A 73 -5.10 -6.45 -0.57
C TYR A 73 -3.86 -5.58 -0.69
N PHE A 74 -3.96 -4.32 -0.30
CA PHE A 74 -2.84 -3.39 -0.32
C PHE A 74 -2.80 -2.53 0.94
N GLU A 75 -1.62 -2.42 1.55
CA GLU A 75 -1.38 -1.60 2.75
C GLU A 75 -1.20 -0.12 2.37
N GLY A 76 -2.30 0.55 2.03
CA GLY A 76 -2.28 1.96 1.65
C GLY A 76 -3.59 2.44 1.06
N ASP A 77 -3.75 3.77 1.01
CA ASP A 77 -4.88 4.41 0.36
C ASP A 77 -4.76 4.39 -1.18
N MET A 78 -5.73 4.96 -1.88
CA MET A 78 -5.76 4.93 -3.35
C MET A 78 -4.54 5.63 -3.98
N ASN A 79 -4.00 6.68 -3.35
CA ASN A 79 -2.82 7.35 -3.86
C ASN A 79 -1.57 6.48 -3.65
N ASP A 80 -1.46 5.83 -2.49
CA ASP A 80 -0.39 4.86 -2.24
C ASP A 80 -0.48 3.70 -3.26
N PHE A 81 -1.68 3.24 -3.57
CA PHE A 81 -1.91 2.16 -4.51
C PHE A 81 -1.56 2.56 -5.94
N GLN A 82 -1.93 3.78 -6.37
CA GLN A 82 -1.49 4.34 -7.65
C GLN A 82 0.03 4.37 -7.75
N ASN A 83 0.71 4.90 -6.74
CA ASN A 83 2.18 4.92 -6.70
C ASN A 83 2.79 3.52 -6.78
N TYR A 84 2.12 2.53 -6.18
CA TYR A 84 2.51 1.13 -6.27
C TYR A 84 2.32 0.57 -7.68
N LEU A 85 1.20 0.84 -8.36
CA LEU A 85 0.96 0.39 -9.74
C LEU A 85 1.92 1.03 -10.76
N GLU A 86 2.26 2.31 -10.57
CA GLU A 86 3.19 3.07 -11.41
C GLU A 86 4.68 2.73 -11.14
N ASN A 87 4.97 1.98 -10.08
CA ASN A 87 6.33 1.57 -9.78
C ASN A 87 6.84 0.60 -10.87
N PRO A 88 8.00 0.87 -11.50
CA PRO A 88 8.54 0.02 -12.57
C PRO A 88 8.89 -1.41 -12.14
N LEU A 89 8.94 -1.68 -10.83
CA LEU A 89 9.14 -3.02 -10.27
C LEU A 89 7.83 -3.78 -10.05
N THR A 90 6.70 -3.08 -10.03
CA THR A 90 5.38 -3.69 -9.93
C THR A 90 4.98 -4.24 -11.30
N THR A 91 4.54 -5.49 -11.31
CA THR A 91 4.11 -6.15 -12.55
C THR A 91 2.72 -6.72 -12.38
N ALA A 92 1.96 -6.75 -13.47
CA ALA A 92 0.67 -7.43 -13.50
C ALA A 92 0.77 -8.89 -13.04
N ALA A 93 1.87 -9.58 -13.39
CA ALA A 93 2.15 -10.94 -12.92
C ALA A 93 2.25 -11.03 -11.40
N HIS A 94 2.90 -10.07 -10.75
CA HIS A 94 2.98 -10.01 -9.29
C HIS A 94 1.60 -9.82 -8.66
N ILE A 95 0.79 -8.88 -9.18
CA ILE A 95 -0.58 -8.63 -8.68
C ILE A 95 -1.47 -9.86 -8.89
N ASN A 96 -1.45 -10.47 -10.08
CA ASN A 96 -2.19 -11.68 -10.40
C ASN A 96 -1.78 -12.89 -9.53
N SER A 97 -0.51 -12.97 -9.14
CA SER A 97 0.00 -14.07 -8.30
C SER A 97 -0.33 -13.89 -6.82
N ASN A 98 -0.50 -12.64 -6.37
CA ASN A 98 -0.84 -12.28 -5.00
C ASN A 98 -2.31 -11.82 -4.87
N ALA A 99 -3.14 -12.16 -5.85
CA ALA A 99 -4.56 -11.88 -5.86
C ALA A 99 -5.25 -12.54 -4.67
N ALA A 100 -6.06 -11.78 -3.94
CA ALA A 100 -6.94 -12.31 -2.91
C ALA A 100 -8.02 -13.21 -3.54
N THR A 101 -8.53 -12.79 -4.68
CA THR A 101 -9.43 -13.60 -5.53
C THR A 101 -9.15 -13.33 -7.00
N LYS A 102 -9.48 -14.29 -7.86
CA LYS A 102 -9.40 -14.15 -9.31
C LYS A 102 -10.80 -14.03 -9.89
N LYS A 103 -10.88 -13.51 -11.12
CA LYS A 103 -12.10 -13.55 -11.94
C LYS A 103 -12.62 -15.00 -12.06
N GLN A 104 -13.94 -15.17 -12.14
CA GLN A 104 -14.62 -16.49 -12.04
C GLN A 104 -15.20 -16.94 -13.37
#